data_AF-A0A546XGD8-F1
#
_entry.id   AF-A0A546XGD8-F1
#
_cell.length_a   1.000
_cell.length_b   1.000
_cell.length_c   1.000
_cell.angle_alpha   90.00
_cell.angle_beta   90.00
_cell.angle_gamma   90.00
#
_symmetry.space_group_name_H-M   'P 1'
#
loop_
_entity.id
_entity.type
_entity.pdbx_description
1 polymer ?
#
loop_
_entity_poly.entity_id
_entity_poly.type
_entity_poly.pdbx_seq_one_letter_code
_entity_poly.pdbx_strand_id
1 'polypeptide(L)'
;MDDPQKTLADEIVKMTEKYWADEESPYLLAELGPKLGSYRDIIAPLTLKQFASGLSDRIKVVQHSSKKAKIGLIPAAQSYSFDQVVEAAEVAQEVAETKSKERRRSNKYVVLNFLQALATLDDEDLRGVVIPAFVLAKLVKEK
;
A
#
# COMPACT_ATOMS: atom_id res chain seq x y z
N MET A 1 26.82 -19.99 -8.18
CA MET A 1 25.35 -20.09 -8.12
C MET A 1 24.87 -18.74 -7.66
N ASP A 2 24.16 -18.02 -8.52
CA ASP A 2 23.63 -16.69 -8.19
C ASP A 2 22.53 -16.82 -7.14
N ASP A 3 22.63 -16.02 -6.09
CA ASP A 3 21.64 -15.98 -5.02
C ASP A 3 20.34 -15.37 -5.58
N PRO A 4 19.21 -16.10 -5.58
CA PRO A 4 17.96 -15.62 -6.15
C PRO A 4 17.46 -14.34 -5.48
N GLN A 5 17.79 -14.11 -4.20
CA GLN A 5 17.45 -12.87 -3.50
C GLN A 5 18.26 -11.69 -4.03
N LYS A 6 19.54 -11.93 -4.37
CA LYS A 6 20.42 -10.89 -4.92
C LYS A 6 19.99 -10.49 -6.32
N THR A 7 19.63 -11.45 -7.17
CA THR A 7 19.10 -11.18 -8.52
C THR A 7 17.82 -10.35 -8.45
N LEU A 8 16.91 -10.69 -7.54
CA LEU A 8 15.68 -9.93 -7.32
C LEU A 8 15.98 -8.51 -6.80
N ALA A 9 16.92 -8.37 -5.88
CA ALA A 9 17.33 -7.06 -5.36
C ALA A 9 17.90 -6.18 -6.49
N ASP A 10 18.76 -6.74 -7.34
CA ASP A 10 19.33 -6.01 -8.48
C ASP A 10 18.26 -5.60 -9.50
N GLU A 11 17.28 -6.46 -9.74
CA GLU A 11 16.14 -6.13 -10.60
C GLU A 11 15.29 -5.00 -10.04
N ILE A 12 14.95 -5.05 -8.73
CA ILE A 12 14.18 -3.99 -8.06
C ILE A 12 14.92 -2.65 -8.12
N VAL A 13 16.22 -2.64 -7.84
CA VAL A 13 17.04 -1.42 -7.89
C VAL A 13 17.05 -0.85 -9.31
N LYS A 14 17.33 -1.68 -10.31
CA LYS A 14 17.37 -1.25 -11.72
C LYS A 14 16.03 -0.69 -12.19
N MET A 15 14.92 -1.33 -11.82
CA MET A 15 13.59 -0.82 -12.17
C MET A 15 13.26 0.49 -11.47
N THR A 16 13.68 0.64 -10.21
CA THR A 16 13.47 1.87 -9.42
C THR A 16 14.26 3.04 -10.01
N GLU A 17 15.53 2.83 -10.33
CA GLU A 17 16.39 3.84 -10.97
C GLU A 17 15.85 4.26 -12.33
N LYS A 18 15.43 3.30 -13.15
CA LYS A 18 14.84 3.60 -14.46
C LYS A 18 13.55 4.41 -14.33
N TYR A 19 12.63 3.98 -13.48
CA TYR A 19 11.37 4.68 -13.27
C TYR A 19 11.60 6.10 -12.74
N TRP A 20 12.57 6.27 -11.84
CA TRP A 20 12.95 7.58 -11.33
C TRP A 20 13.57 8.48 -12.41
N ALA A 21 14.39 7.93 -13.31
CA ALA A 21 14.98 8.70 -14.40
C ALA A 21 13.92 9.16 -15.43
N ASP A 22 12.86 8.38 -15.62
CA ASP A 22 11.81 8.66 -16.60
C ASP A 22 10.73 9.62 -16.04
N GLU A 23 10.31 9.42 -14.78
CA GLU A 23 9.17 10.14 -14.19
C GLU A 23 9.53 11.09 -13.03
N GLU A 24 10.78 11.04 -12.54
CA GLU A 24 11.24 11.75 -11.33
C GLU A 24 10.29 11.58 -10.12
N SER A 25 9.60 10.44 -10.07
CA SER A 25 8.57 10.14 -9.08
C SER A 25 8.81 8.77 -8.41
N PRO A 26 8.32 8.57 -7.18
CA PRO A 26 8.56 7.32 -6.47
C PRO A 26 7.89 6.14 -7.15
N TYR A 27 8.64 5.07 -7.36
CA TYR A 27 8.09 3.89 -7.98
C TYR A 27 7.22 3.11 -6.99
N LEU A 28 5.91 3.08 -7.22
CA LEU A 28 4.95 2.52 -6.28
C LEU A 28 5.09 1.00 -6.17
N LEU A 29 5.11 0.47 -4.94
CA LEU A 29 5.12 -0.97 -4.68
C LEU A 29 3.91 -1.69 -5.29
N ALA A 30 2.78 -1.00 -5.40
CA ALA A 30 1.57 -1.52 -6.04
C ALA A 30 1.75 -1.80 -7.54
N GLU A 31 2.62 -1.05 -8.21
CA GLU A 31 2.94 -1.21 -9.64
C GLU A 31 4.13 -2.12 -9.88
N LEU A 32 5.11 -2.07 -8.98
CA LEU A 32 6.27 -2.95 -9.01
C LEU A 32 5.89 -4.41 -8.76
N GLY A 33 5.03 -4.68 -7.78
CA GLY A 33 4.65 -6.04 -7.39
C GLY A 33 4.16 -6.92 -8.54
N PRO A 34 3.20 -6.48 -9.37
CA PRO A 34 2.75 -7.24 -10.55
C PRO A 34 3.84 -7.47 -11.60
N LYS A 35 4.83 -6.58 -11.72
CA LYS A 35 5.89 -6.67 -12.73
C LYS A 35 7.03 -7.62 -12.33
N LEU A 36 7.25 -7.81 -11.04
CA LEU A 36 8.26 -8.75 -10.49
C LEU A 36 7.85 -10.23 -10.57
N GLY A 37 6.63 -10.55 -11.01
CA GLY A 37 6.17 -11.94 -11.10
C GLY A 37 6.10 -12.68 -9.74
N SER A 38 6.51 -13.95 -9.72
CA SER A 38 6.47 -14.82 -8.52
C SER A 38 7.69 -14.60 -7.61
N TYR A 39 7.80 -13.44 -6.99
CA TYR A 39 8.90 -13.11 -6.06
C TYR A 39 8.64 -13.55 -4.62
N ARG A 40 7.41 -13.92 -4.27
CA ARG A 40 6.98 -14.19 -2.88
C ARG A 40 7.74 -15.34 -2.24
N ASP A 41 8.04 -16.38 -3.01
CA ASP A 41 8.76 -17.55 -2.52
C ASP A 41 10.24 -17.27 -2.28
N ILE A 42 10.79 -16.27 -2.98
CA ILE A 42 12.20 -15.84 -2.87
C ILE A 42 12.44 -15.04 -1.59
N ILE A 43 11.49 -14.17 -1.22
CA ILE A 43 11.62 -13.24 -0.09
C ILE A 43 10.91 -13.73 1.17
N ALA A 44 10.19 -14.86 1.13
CA ALA A 44 9.49 -15.40 2.30
C ALA A 44 10.47 -15.62 3.48
N PRO A 45 10.10 -15.25 4.72
CA PRO A 45 8.78 -14.79 5.18
C PRO A 45 8.57 -13.26 5.10
N LEU A 46 9.47 -12.51 4.46
CA LEU A 46 9.42 -11.06 4.39
C LEU A 46 8.37 -10.57 3.38
N THR A 47 7.80 -9.40 3.67
CA THR A 47 7.00 -8.65 2.69
C THR A 47 7.90 -7.87 1.73
N LEU A 48 7.41 -7.53 0.54
CA LEU A 48 8.17 -6.72 -0.44
C LEU A 48 8.65 -5.39 0.16
N LYS A 49 7.85 -4.77 1.04
CA LYS A 49 8.24 -3.57 1.77
C LYS A 49 9.44 -3.84 2.68
N GLN A 50 9.38 -4.91 3.49
CA GLN A 50 10.44 -5.27 4.42
C GLN A 50 11.73 -5.63 3.68
N PHE A 51 11.62 -6.39 2.59
CA PHE A 51 12.74 -6.74 1.74
C PHE A 51 13.40 -5.49 1.12
N ALA A 52 12.60 -4.59 0.52
CA ALA A 52 13.11 -3.34 -0.04
C ALA A 52 13.70 -2.40 1.03
N SER A 53 13.16 -2.43 2.27
CA SER A 53 13.73 -1.65 3.38
C SER A 53 15.12 -2.16 3.77
N GLY A 54 15.42 -3.44 3.57
CA GLY A 54 16.76 -4.01 3.75
C GLY A 54 17.78 -3.56 2.69
N LEU A 55 17.33 -2.97 1.57
CA LEU A 55 18.18 -2.43 0.50
C LEU A 55 18.47 -0.94 0.66
N SER A 56 18.41 -0.43 1.90
CA SER A 56 18.52 1.00 2.23
C SER A 56 19.76 1.71 1.68
N ASP A 57 20.85 0.97 1.46
CA ASP A 57 22.09 1.49 0.88
C ASP A 57 21.96 1.86 -0.61
N ARG A 58 20.96 1.30 -1.30
CA ARG A 58 20.75 1.44 -2.75
C ARG A 58 19.44 2.13 -3.09
N ILE A 59 18.39 1.84 -2.33
CA ILE A 59 17.05 2.42 -2.51
C ILE A 59 16.45 2.81 -1.16
N LYS A 60 15.61 3.85 -1.17
CA LYS A 60 14.84 4.29 -0.01
C LYS A 60 13.37 3.98 -0.22
N VAL A 61 12.72 3.53 0.86
CA VAL A 61 11.27 3.34 0.90
C VAL A 61 10.63 4.63 1.42
N VAL A 62 9.80 5.25 0.60
CA VAL A 62 9.01 6.44 0.97
C VAL A 62 7.54 6.07 1.12
N GLN A 63 6.90 6.55 2.18
CA GLN A 63 5.50 6.25 2.47
C GLN A 63 4.72 7.56 2.62
N HIS A 64 3.54 7.61 2.03
CA HIS A 64 2.66 8.76 2.22
C HIS A 64 2.15 8.82 3.66
N SER A 65 2.18 10.02 4.25
CA SER A 65 1.70 10.38 5.59
C SER A 65 0.29 9.83 5.91
N SER A 66 -0.71 10.23 5.13
CA SER A 66 -2.11 9.85 5.33
C SER A 66 -2.51 8.53 4.65
N LYS A 67 -1.91 8.21 3.50
CA LYS A 67 -2.25 7.00 2.71
C LYS A 67 -1.22 5.91 2.94
N LYS A 68 -1.35 5.13 4.03
CA LYS A 68 -0.40 4.06 4.41
C LYS A 68 -0.13 3.01 3.32
N ALA A 69 -1.06 2.82 2.39
CA ALA A 69 -0.91 1.91 1.25
C ALA A 69 -0.10 2.50 0.08
N LYS A 70 0.10 3.82 0.03
CA LYS A 70 0.90 4.50 -0.99
C LYS A 70 2.36 4.52 -0.54
N ILE A 71 3.05 3.44 -0.89
CA ILE A 71 4.46 3.21 -0.61
C ILE A 71 5.21 3.19 -1.94
N GLY A 72 6.23 4.02 -2.06
CA GLY A 72 7.11 4.12 -3.22
C GLY A 72 8.56 3.78 -2.88
N LEU A 73 9.32 3.49 -3.92
CA LEU A 73 10.77 3.30 -3.88
C LEU A 73 11.44 4.44 -4.64
N ILE A 74 12.54 4.95 -4.09
CA ILE A 74 13.37 5.96 -4.74
C ILE A 74 14.85 5.54 -4.66
N PRO A 75 15.73 6.03 -5.53
CA PRO A 75 17.17 5.83 -5.38
C PRO A 75 17.68 6.38 -4.04
N ALA A 76 18.66 5.72 -3.40
CA ALA A 76 19.15 6.12 -2.09
C ALA A 76 19.76 7.54 -2.06
N ALA A 77 20.32 8.01 -3.17
CA ALA A 77 20.86 9.36 -3.29
C ALA A 77 19.77 10.45 -3.25
N GLN A 78 18.51 10.10 -3.53
CA GLN A 78 17.42 11.06 -3.68
C GLN A 78 16.61 11.22 -2.39
N SER A 79 15.88 12.33 -2.33
CA SER A 79 14.94 12.64 -1.26
C SER A 79 13.59 13.03 -1.88
N TYR A 80 12.52 12.44 -1.38
CA TYR A 80 11.17 12.71 -1.87
C TYR A 80 10.18 12.70 -0.71
N SER A 81 9.25 13.65 -0.71
CA SER A 81 8.11 13.66 0.20
C SER A 81 6.81 13.76 -0.59
N PHE A 82 5.87 12.88 -0.30
CA PHE A 82 4.53 12.94 -0.88
C PHE A 82 3.76 14.21 -0.46
N ASP A 83 4.11 14.80 0.69
CA ASP A 83 3.42 15.97 1.23
C ASP A 83 3.79 17.26 0.46
N GLN A 84 4.94 17.31 -0.23
CA GLN A 84 5.37 18.47 -1.02
C GLN A 84 4.63 18.60 -2.35
N VAL A 85 4.04 17.51 -2.86
CA VAL A 85 3.31 17.52 -4.15
C VAL A 85 1.87 18.02 -4.00
N VAL A 86 1.38 18.15 -2.76
CA VAL A 86 0.01 18.61 -2.49
C VAL A 86 -0.19 20.08 -2.88
N GLU A 87 0.86 20.93 -2.80
CA GLU A 87 0.77 22.34 -3.19
C GLU A 87 0.78 22.59 -4.71
N ALA A 88 1.31 21.67 -5.52
CA ALA A 88 1.45 21.88 -6.97
C ALA A 88 0.33 21.23 -7.81
N ALA A 89 -0.47 20.34 -7.23
CA ALA A 89 -1.42 19.50 -7.98
C ALA A 89 -2.89 19.96 -7.91
N GLU A 90 -3.23 20.99 -7.13
CA GLU A 90 -4.63 21.46 -7.02
C GLU A 90 -5.17 22.19 -8.27
N VAL A 91 -4.34 22.49 -9.27
CA VAL A 91 -4.78 23.24 -10.47
C VAL A 91 -5.04 22.33 -11.70
N ALA A 92 -4.78 21.02 -11.63
CA ALA A 92 -4.69 20.21 -12.86
C ALA A 92 -5.46 18.87 -12.88
N GLN A 93 -6.38 18.59 -11.96
CA GLN A 93 -7.09 17.29 -11.96
C GLN A 93 -8.61 17.42 -11.92
N GLU A 94 -9.19 18.06 -12.93
CA GLU A 94 -10.34 17.48 -13.59
C GLU A 94 -9.84 16.49 -14.67
N VAL A 95 -10.56 15.39 -14.85
CA VAL A 95 -10.31 14.33 -15.86
C VAL A 95 -9.27 13.26 -15.47
N ALA A 96 -9.70 12.31 -14.63
CA ALA A 96 -9.47 10.88 -14.89
C ALA A 96 -10.31 10.03 -13.93
N GLU A 97 -11.55 9.73 -14.33
CA GLU A 97 -12.31 8.61 -13.78
C GLU A 97 -11.63 7.28 -14.17
N THR A 98 -10.59 6.89 -13.45
CA THR A 98 -10.09 5.51 -13.56
C THR A 98 -11.02 4.58 -12.78
N LYS A 99 -11.84 3.86 -13.53
CA LYS A 99 -12.60 2.67 -13.12
C LYS A 99 -11.69 1.69 -12.37
N SER A 100 -11.61 1.83 -11.05
CA SER A 100 -10.99 0.84 -10.19
C SER A 100 -11.83 -0.43 -10.27
N LYS A 101 -11.24 -1.53 -10.76
CA LYS A 101 -11.79 -2.88 -10.55
C LYS A 101 -11.97 -3.07 -9.05
N GLU A 102 -13.21 -2.93 -8.61
CA GLU A 102 -13.64 -3.11 -7.23
C GLU A 102 -13.26 -4.54 -6.83
N ARG A 103 -12.13 -4.72 -6.13
CA ARG A 103 -11.91 -5.92 -5.35
C ARG A 103 -13.06 -5.93 -4.36
N ARG A 104 -14.12 -6.69 -4.64
CA ARG A 104 -15.25 -6.92 -3.74
C ARG A 104 -14.65 -7.37 -2.42
N ARG A 105 -14.46 -6.43 -1.48
CA ARG A 105 -14.05 -6.74 -0.12
C ARG A 105 -15.15 -7.63 0.43
N SER A 106 -14.80 -8.79 0.95
CA SER A 106 -15.80 -9.70 1.52
C SER A 106 -16.58 -8.95 2.60
N ASN A 107 -17.89 -9.15 2.67
CA ASN A 107 -18.71 -8.47 3.68
C ASN A 107 -18.21 -8.76 5.10
N LYS A 108 -17.60 -9.94 5.31
CA LYS A 108 -16.89 -10.30 6.54
C LYS A 108 -15.77 -9.32 6.90
N TYR A 109 -14.97 -8.89 5.93
CA TYR A 109 -13.91 -7.89 6.13
C TYR A 109 -14.49 -6.53 6.51
N VAL A 110 -15.60 -6.13 5.90
CA VAL A 110 -16.27 -4.85 6.19
C VAL A 110 -16.80 -4.82 7.62
N VAL A 111 -17.48 -5.89 8.06
CA VAL A 111 -18.03 -6.00 9.43
C VAL A 111 -16.93 -5.99 10.48
N LEU A 112 -15.80 -6.68 10.25
CA LEU A 112 -14.68 -6.67 11.19
C LEU A 112 -14.06 -5.29 11.37
N ASN A 113 -13.85 -4.53 10.28
CA ASN A 113 -13.34 -3.16 10.37
C ASN A 113 -14.32 -2.23 11.10
N PHE A 114 -15.63 -2.43 10.89
CA PHE A 114 -16.66 -1.68 11.61
C PHE A 114 -16.61 -1.95 13.12
N LEU A 115 -16.52 -3.21 13.54
CA LEU A 115 -16.37 -3.56 14.97
C LEU A 115 -15.07 -2.99 15.56
N GLN A 116 -13.98 -2.98 14.79
CA GLN A 116 -12.72 -2.38 15.21
C GLN A 116 -12.81 -0.86 15.37
N ALA A 117 -13.62 -0.18 14.55
CA ALA A 117 -13.89 1.25 14.70
C ALA A 117 -14.77 1.54 15.92
N LEU A 118 -15.72 0.67 16.27
CA LEU A 118 -16.48 0.82 17.52
C LEU A 118 -15.59 0.65 18.75
N ALA A 119 -14.56 -0.18 18.67
CA ALA A 119 -13.61 -0.38 19.76
C ALA A 119 -12.69 0.83 20.03
N THR A 120 -12.69 1.85 19.15
CA THR A 120 -11.97 3.11 19.39
C THR A 120 -12.82 4.16 20.11
N LEU A 121 -14.12 3.91 20.28
CA LEU A 121 -14.99 4.77 21.07
C LEU A 121 -14.69 4.60 22.56
N ASP A 122 -14.94 5.65 23.32
CA ASP A 122 -14.91 5.62 24.77
C ASP A 122 -16.15 4.92 25.35
N ASP A 123 -16.08 4.60 26.65
CA ASP A 123 -17.09 3.79 27.32
C ASP A 123 -18.48 4.44 27.39
N GLU A 124 -18.57 5.78 27.34
CA GLU A 124 -19.86 6.48 27.31
C GLU A 124 -20.50 6.36 25.92
N ASP A 125 -19.75 6.65 24.86
CA ASP A 125 -20.21 6.53 23.48
C ASP A 125 -20.55 5.08 23.12
N LEU A 126 -19.74 4.11 23.56
CA LEU A 126 -19.96 2.69 23.28
C LEU A 126 -21.27 2.16 23.91
N ARG A 127 -21.67 2.68 25.08
CA ARG A 127 -22.96 2.31 25.72
C ARG A 127 -24.16 2.81 24.94
N GLY A 128 -24.02 3.90 24.19
CA GLY A 128 -25.04 4.41 23.28
C GLY A 128 -25.23 3.54 22.04
N VAL A 129 -24.26 2.68 21.71
CA VAL A 129 -24.29 1.83 20.51
C VAL A 129 -25.05 0.53 20.79
N VAL A 130 -26.33 0.50 20.42
CA VAL A 130 -27.17 -0.71 20.48
C VAL A 130 -27.33 -1.30 19.08
N ILE A 131 -26.66 -2.42 18.82
CA ILE A 131 -26.73 -3.12 17.53
C ILE A 131 -27.43 -4.47 17.72
N PRO A 132 -28.62 -4.66 17.13
CA PRO A 132 -29.29 -5.95 17.16
C PRO A 132 -28.48 -7.04 16.45
N ALA A 133 -28.30 -8.19 17.09
CA ALA A 133 -27.43 -9.26 16.58
C ALA A 133 -27.81 -9.77 15.17
N PHE A 134 -29.10 -9.74 14.82
CA PHE A 134 -29.56 -10.16 13.49
C PHE A 134 -29.02 -9.26 12.35
N VAL A 135 -28.69 -7.99 12.64
CA VAL A 135 -28.10 -7.06 11.67
C VAL A 135 -26.70 -7.52 11.31
N LEU A 136 -25.87 -7.87 12.30
CA LEU A 136 -24.53 -8.41 12.08
C LEU A 136 -24.59 -9.74 11.30
N ALA A 137 -25.53 -10.62 11.66
CA ALA A 137 -25.73 -11.89 10.94
C ALA A 137 -26.12 -11.66 9.47
N LYS A 138 -26.98 -10.67 9.19
CA LYS A 138 -27.38 -10.31 7.82
C LYS A 138 -26.24 -9.72 7.01
N LEU A 139 -25.34 -8.96 7.64
CA LEU A 139 -24.17 -8.38 6.97
C LEU A 139 -23.11 -9.44 6.66
N VAL A 140 -22.92 -10.44 7.52
CA VAL A 140 -21.91 -11.50 7.33
C VAL A 140 -22.39 -12.60 6.38
N LYS A 141 -23.70 -12.85 6.28
CA LYS A 141 -24.25 -13.88 5.40
C LYS A 141 -24.05 -13.49 3.93
N GLU A 142 -23.13 -14.19 3.26
CA GLU A 142 -22.98 -14.11 1.81
C GLU A 142 -24.26 -14.62 1.14
N LYS A 143 -24.70 -13.92 0.08
CA LYS A 143 -25.97 -14.17 -0.59
C LYS A 143 -25.93 -15.49 -1.38
#